data_AF-A0A6G3XUX8-F1
#
_entry.id   AF-A0A6G3XUX8-F1
#
_cell.length_a   1.000
_cell.length_b   1.000
_cell.length_c   1.000
_cell.angle_alpha   90.00
_cell.angle_beta   90.00
_cell.angle_gamma   90.00
#
_symmetry.space_group_name_H-M   'P 1'
#
loop_
_entity.id
_entity.type
_entity.pdbx_description
1 polymer ?
#
loop_
_entity_poly.entity_id
_entity_poly.type
_entity_poly.pdbx_seq_one_letter_code
_entity_poly.pdbx_strand_id
1 'polypeptide(L)'
;PTARITGYDTSREMLAEAAVHARPPLLDFAEADAATWEPTETYGLIVSTSALQWIPGHAEHFPRWLDALAPGGTLAFQVPGNFTAPSHTLLAGLRESDR
;
A
#
# COMPACT_ATOMS: atom_id res chain seq x y z
N PRO A 1 19.95 -12.79 -1.49
CA PRO A 1 19.16 -11.62 -1.96
C PRO A 1 19.87 -10.31 -1.57
N THR A 2 20.02 -9.36 -2.50
CA THR A 2 20.76 -8.08 -2.31
C THR A 2 19.89 -6.84 -2.47
N ALA A 3 18.57 -7.00 -2.61
CA ALA A 3 17.65 -5.87 -2.73
C ALA A 3 17.61 -5.06 -1.44
N ARG A 4 17.56 -3.72 -1.58
CA ARG A 4 17.20 -2.81 -0.50
C ARG A 4 15.70 -2.57 -0.56
N ILE A 5 15.02 -2.81 0.55
CA ILE A 5 13.56 -2.74 0.67
C ILE A 5 13.23 -1.77 1.79
N THR A 6 12.30 -0.87 1.54
CA THR A 6 11.68 -0.05 2.57
C THR A 6 10.19 -0.35 2.61
N GLY A 7 9.71 -0.84 3.75
CA GLY A 7 8.27 -0.98 4.00
C GLY A 7 7.71 0.35 4.50
N TYR A 8 6.59 0.77 3.94
CA TYR A 8 5.90 2.00 4.32
C TYR A 8 4.53 1.68 4.90
N ASP A 9 4.16 2.37 5.98
CA ASP A 9 2.83 2.31 6.58
C ASP A 9 2.52 3.63 7.30
N THR A 10 1.24 3.93 7.54
CA THR A 10 0.82 5.05 8.41
C THR A 10 0.60 4.60 9.85
N SER A 11 0.42 3.30 10.08
CA SER A 11 0.24 2.71 11.39
C SER A 11 1.57 2.56 12.12
N ARG A 12 1.78 3.41 13.12
CA ARG A 12 2.93 3.28 14.04
C ARG A 12 2.99 1.94 14.75
N GLU A 13 1.83 1.33 15.01
CA GLU A 13 1.75 0.02 15.65
C GLU A 13 2.26 -1.08 14.72
N MET A 14 1.84 -1.08 13.45
CA MET A 14 2.36 -2.03 12.45
C MET A 14 3.85 -1.81 12.19
N LEU A 15 4.32 -0.56 12.14
CA LEU A 15 5.75 -0.27 11.99
C LEU A 15 6.57 -0.75 13.20
N ALA A 16 6.05 -0.60 14.42
CA ALA A 16 6.69 -1.10 15.62
C ALA A 16 6.79 -2.64 15.63
N GLU A 17 5.73 -3.33 15.18
CA GLU A 17 5.76 -4.78 14.99
C GLU A 17 6.74 -5.18 13.89
N ALA A 18 6.74 -4.48 12.75
CA ALA A 18 7.61 -4.78 11.62
C ALA A 18 9.10 -4.53 11.93
N ALA A 19 9.41 -3.59 12.83
CA ALA A 19 10.78 -3.23 13.19
C ALA A 19 11.63 -4.42 13.68
N VAL A 20 11.03 -5.45 14.28
CA VAL A 20 11.76 -6.67 14.70
C VAL A 20 12.33 -7.47 13.51
N HIS A 21 11.75 -7.26 12.32
CA HIS A 21 12.17 -7.88 11.07
C HIS A 21 13.18 -7.02 10.31
N ALA A 22 13.46 -5.78 10.71
CA ALA A 22 14.41 -4.91 10.03
C ALA A 22 15.81 -5.55 9.95
N ARG A 23 16.46 -5.42 8.79
CA ARG A 23 17.84 -5.89 8.53
C ARG A 23 18.61 -4.83 7.76
N PRO A 24 18.97 -3.69 8.40
CA PRO A 24 19.67 -2.62 7.70
C PRO A 24 21.03 -3.09 7.14
N PRO A 25 21.44 -2.62 5.95
CA PRO A 25 20.74 -1.64 5.10
C PRO A 25 19.75 -2.26 4.09
N LEU A 26 19.47 -3.58 4.18
CA LEU A 26 18.71 -4.31 3.16
C LEU A 26 17.20 -4.27 3.36
N LEU A 27 16.74 -4.16 4.61
CA LEU A 27 15.32 -4.04 4.94
C LEU A 27 15.13 -3.05 6.08
N ASP A 28 14.32 -2.04 5.84
CA ASP A 28 13.92 -1.05 6.83
C ASP A 28 12.44 -0.68 6.69
N PHE A 29 11.90 0.03 7.68
CA PHE A 29 10.50 0.46 7.71
C PHE A 29 10.40 1.95 8.06
N ALA A 30 9.49 2.66 7.40
CA ALA A 30 9.32 4.10 7.61
C ALA A 30 7.84 4.49 7.58
N GLU A 31 7.50 5.51 8.37
CA GLU A 31 6.17 6.11 8.34
C GLU A 31 6.00 6.90 7.04
N ALA A 32 4.98 6.55 6.26
CA ALA A 32 4.56 7.33 5.09
C ALA A 32 3.10 7.05 4.73
N ASP A 33 2.41 8.11 4.31
CA ASP A 33 1.05 8.00 3.77
C ASP A 33 1.11 7.90 2.24
N ALA A 34 0.65 6.77 1.69
CA ALA A 34 0.63 6.57 0.25
C ALA A 34 -0.22 7.59 -0.53
N ALA A 35 -1.17 8.28 0.11
CA ALA A 35 -1.92 9.38 -0.52
C ALA A 35 -1.05 10.62 -0.78
N THR A 36 0.07 10.78 -0.06
CA THR A 36 0.99 11.91 -0.20
C THR A 36 2.44 11.50 -0.50
N TRP A 37 2.78 10.22 -0.38
CA TRP A 37 4.15 9.70 -0.45
C TRP A 37 4.80 10.00 -1.79
N GLU A 38 5.86 10.80 -1.78
CA GLU A 38 6.64 11.13 -2.97
C GLU A 38 7.86 10.20 -3.09
N PRO A 39 8.05 9.51 -4.22
CA PRO A 39 9.32 8.84 -4.48
C PRO A 39 10.49 9.84 -4.45
N THR A 40 11.47 9.62 -3.58
CA THR A 40 12.69 10.45 -3.50
C THR A 40 13.88 9.85 -4.24
N GLU A 41 13.71 8.65 -4.79
CA GLU A 41 14.70 7.90 -5.54
C GLU A 41 14.03 7.00 -6.59
N THR A 42 14.84 6.32 -7.40
CA THR A 42 14.35 5.40 -8.42
C THR A 42 14.23 3.98 -7.88
N TYR A 43 13.10 3.33 -8.16
CA TYR A 43 12.80 1.97 -7.68
C TYR A 43 12.82 0.93 -8.80
N GLY A 44 13.33 -0.26 -8.50
CA GLY A 44 13.14 -1.43 -9.39
C GLY A 44 11.76 -2.07 -9.24
N LEU A 45 11.13 -1.93 -8.08
CA LEU A 45 9.82 -2.48 -7.77
C LEU A 45 9.12 -1.55 -6.77
N ILE A 46 7.87 -1.20 -7.07
CA ILE A 46 6.92 -0.65 -6.11
C ILE A 46 5.81 -1.68 -5.96
N VAL A 47 5.52 -2.11 -4.72
CA VAL A 47 4.52 -3.12 -4.43
C VAL A 47 3.53 -2.65 -3.37
N SER A 48 2.25 -2.90 -3.59
CA SER A 48 1.19 -2.64 -2.59
C SER A 48 0.20 -3.79 -2.52
N THR A 49 -0.01 -4.35 -1.34
CA THR A 49 -0.94 -5.46 -1.14
C THR A 49 -2.00 -5.05 -0.14
N SER A 50 -3.28 -5.09 -0.55
CA SER A 50 -4.42 -4.84 0.33
C SER A 50 -4.33 -3.54 1.14
N ALA A 51 -3.75 -2.48 0.55
CA ALA A 51 -3.68 -1.15 1.14
C ALA A 51 -4.45 -0.09 0.34
N LEU A 52 -4.35 -0.12 -1.00
CA LEU A 52 -4.88 0.95 -1.85
C LEU A 52 -6.42 1.09 -1.81
N GLN A 53 -7.17 0.08 -1.38
CA GLN A 53 -8.63 0.19 -1.21
C GLN A 53 -9.03 1.23 -0.16
N TRP A 54 -8.11 1.59 0.74
CA TRP A 54 -8.34 2.59 1.78
C TRP A 54 -8.04 4.03 1.31
N ILE A 55 -7.47 4.19 0.10
CA ILE A 55 -7.06 5.47 -0.44
C ILE A 55 -8.04 5.88 -1.55
N PRO A 56 -8.90 6.89 -1.31
CA PRO A 56 -9.75 7.45 -2.35
C PRO A 56 -8.91 7.93 -3.54
N GLY A 57 -9.30 7.58 -4.76
CA GLY A 57 -8.59 8.02 -5.96
C GLY A 57 -7.19 7.43 -6.14
N HIS A 58 -6.83 6.31 -5.47
CA HIS A 58 -5.45 5.76 -5.49
C HIS A 58 -4.78 5.65 -6.87
N ALA A 59 -5.57 5.42 -7.94
CA ALA A 59 -5.07 5.32 -9.30
C ALA A 59 -4.45 6.64 -9.81
N GLU A 60 -4.83 7.79 -9.25
CA GLU A 60 -4.29 9.12 -9.59
C GLU A 60 -2.82 9.26 -9.21
N HIS A 61 -2.32 8.45 -8.26
CA HIS A 61 -0.91 8.45 -7.86
C HIS A 61 -0.02 7.60 -8.76
N PHE A 62 -0.60 6.70 -9.57
CA PHE A 62 0.17 5.76 -10.39
C PHE A 62 1.11 6.43 -11.39
N PRO A 63 0.74 7.50 -12.12
CA PRO A 63 1.66 8.17 -13.04
C PRO A 63 2.97 8.58 -12.35
N ARG A 64 2.88 9.24 -11.20
CA ARG A 64 4.07 9.67 -10.44
C ARG A 64 4.90 8.50 -9.94
N TRP A 65 4.26 7.39 -9.53
CA TRP A 65 5.00 6.19 -9.09
C TRP A 65 5.68 5.48 -10.25
N LEU A 66 5.04 5.45 -11.42
CA LEU A 66 5.63 4.91 -12.65
C LEU A 66 6.83 5.73 -13.11
N ASP A 67 6.77 7.06 -13.01
CA ASP A 67 7.90 7.96 -13.33
C ASP A 67 9.12 7.72 -12.42
N ALA A 68 8.91 7.17 -11.23
CA ALA A 68 9.98 6.81 -10.30
C ALA A 68 10.53 5.39 -10.51
N LEU A 69 10.04 4.62 -11.48
CA LEU A 69 10.58 3.29 -11.78
C LEU A 69 11.81 3.38 -12.68
N ALA A 70 12.81 2.55 -12.39
CA ALA A 70 13.94 2.35 -13.30
C ALA A 70 13.46 1.75 -14.63
N PRO A 71 14.22 1.86 -15.73
CA PRO A 71 13.94 1.11 -16.95
C PRO A 71 13.80 -0.40 -16.66
N GLY A 72 12.65 -0.98 -17.01
CA GLY A 72 12.31 -2.37 -16.69
C GLY A 72 11.78 -2.61 -15.26
N GLY A 73 11.60 -1.55 -14.47
CA GLY A 73 10.97 -1.61 -13.16
C GLY A 73 9.48 -1.93 -13.23
N THR A 74 8.91 -2.34 -12.10
CA THR A 74 7.52 -2.81 -12.03
C THR A 74 6.73 -2.10 -10.93
N LEU A 75 5.51 -1.68 -11.24
CA LEU A 75 4.46 -1.40 -10.25
C LEU A 75 3.56 -2.64 -10.17
N ALA A 76 3.49 -3.27 -9.00
CA ALA A 76 2.60 -4.39 -8.75
C ALA A 76 1.67 -4.06 -7.58
N PHE A 77 0.36 -4.26 -7.77
CA PHE A 77 -0.57 -4.01 -6.67
C PHE A 77 -1.72 -5.01 -6.66
N GLN A 78 -2.30 -5.20 -5.48
CA GLN A 78 -3.49 -6.00 -5.28
C GLN A 78 -4.49 -5.22 -4.42
N VAL A 79 -5.73 -5.16 -4.90
CA VAL A 79 -6.90 -4.58 -4.23
C VAL A 79 -7.95 -5.68 -4.04
N PRO A 80 -8.58 -5.82 -2.86
CA PRO A 80 -9.66 -6.78 -2.66
C PRO A 80 -10.85 -6.48 -3.58
N GLY A 81 -11.35 -7.48 -4.30
CA GLY A 81 -12.52 -7.36 -5.18
C GLY A 81 -13.85 -7.69 -4.50
N ASN A 82 -13.93 -7.58 -3.17
CA ASN A 82 -15.05 -8.08 -2.36
C ASN A 82 -16.15 -7.04 -2.05
N PHE A 83 -16.11 -5.86 -2.69
CA PHE A 83 -17.05 -4.76 -2.43
C PHE A 83 -18.53 -5.15 -2.61
N THR A 84 -18.82 -6.10 -3.51
CA THR A 84 -20.17 -6.61 -3.77
C THR A 84 -20.43 -7.98 -3.16
N ALA A 85 -19.51 -8.49 -2.33
CA ALA A 85 -19.70 -9.78 -1.66
C ALA A 85 -20.87 -9.70 -0.66
N PRO A 86 -21.62 -10.80 -0.44
CA PRO A 86 -22.75 -10.81 0.49
C PRO A 86 -22.40 -10.29 1.90
N SER A 87 -21.19 -10.55 2.40
CA SER A 87 -20.73 -10.03 3.69
C SER A 87 -20.74 -8.50 3.77
N HIS A 88 -20.50 -7.81 2.65
CA HIS A 88 -20.47 -6.35 2.58
C HIS A 88 -21.85 -5.79 2.26
N THR A 89 -22.57 -6.37 1.30
CA THR A 89 -23.88 -5.86 0.86
C THR A 89 -24.98 -6.10 1.89
N LEU A 90 -24.98 -7.24 2.59
CA LEU A 90 -25.94 -7.49 3.67
C LEU A 90 -25.73 -6.55 4.86
N LEU A 91 -24.46 -6.29 5.22
CA LEU A 91 -24.15 -5.33 6.29
C LEU A 91 -24.56 -3.90 5.89
N ALA A 92 -24.31 -3.51 4.65
CA ALA A 92 -24.77 -2.22 4.12
C ALA A 92 -26.31 -2.11 4.13
N GLY A 93 -27.02 -3.15 3.71
CA GLY A 93 -28.48 -3.19 3.76
C GLY A 93 -29.04 -3.11 5.18
N LEU A 94 -28.43 -3.80 6.14
CA LEU A 94 -28.83 -3.73 7.56
C LEU A 94 -28.61 -2.35 8.17
N ARG A 95 -27.55 -1.63 7.75
CA ARG A 95 -27.31 -0.25 8.17
C ARG A 95 -28.46 0.68 7.73
N GLU A 96 -29.07 0.38 6.59
CA GLU A 96 -30.08 1.22 5.93
C GLU A 96 -31.52 0.79 6.27
N SER A 97 -31.72 -0.34 6.95
CA SER A 97 -33.06 -0.79 7.34
C SER A 97 -33.63 -0.02 8.53
N ASP A 98 -34.94 0.17 8.53
CA ASP A 98 -35.67 0.68 9.69
C ASP A 98 -35.47 -0.23 10.91
N ARG A 99 -35.41 0.36 12.11
CA ARG A 99 -35.24 -0.36 13.39
C ARG A 99 -36.50 -1.09 13.82
#